data_AF-A0A6I5A691-F1
#
_entry.id   AF-A0A6I5A691-F1
#
_cell.length_a   1.000
_cell.length_b   1.000
_cell.length_c   1.000
_cell.angle_alpha   90.00
_cell.angle_beta   90.00
_cell.angle_gamma   90.00
#
_symmetry.space_group_name_H-M   'P 1'
#
loop_
_entity.id
_entity.type
_entity.pdbx_description
1 polymer ?
#
loop_
_entity_poly.entity_id
_entity_poly.type
_entity_poly.pdbx_seq_one_letter_code
_entity_poly.pdbx_strand_id
1 'polypeptide(L)'
;MATSNAIIYVGQLGADTFTQSLNGVLYTEDQIGFMADRILWTQGQIGEMADRIVYVIELSQFNTIKAMYMVMSISFLGFDSTMNNMSKYAITVDPVNYIPWL
;
A
#
# COMPACT_ATOMS: atom_id res chain seq x y z
N MET A 1 -5.37 47.28 4.04
CA MET A 1 -6.71 46.73 3.76
C MET A 1 -7.68 47.51 4.64
N ALA A 2 -8.67 48.20 4.06
CA ALA A 2 -9.67 48.92 4.85
C ALA A 2 -10.77 47.94 5.25
N THR A 3 -10.91 47.64 6.54
CA THR A 3 -12.05 46.90 7.08
C THR A 3 -13.10 47.91 7.54
N SER A 4 -14.30 47.85 6.97
CA SER A 4 -15.44 48.65 7.39
C SER A 4 -16.27 47.85 8.38
N ASN A 5 -16.40 48.33 9.62
CA ASN A 5 -17.24 47.69 10.63
C ASN A 5 -18.67 48.19 10.46
N ALA A 6 -19.60 47.27 10.16
CA ALA A 6 -21.03 47.56 10.14
C ALA A 6 -21.66 47.12 11.47
N ILE A 7 -22.29 48.05 12.17
CA ILE A 7 -23.09 47.76 13.37
C ILE A 7 -24.55 47.63 12.93
N ILE A 8 -25.12 46.44 13.07
CA ILE A 8 -26.49 46.13 12.65
C ILE A 8 -27.33 45.92 13.91
N TYR A 9 -28.43 46.67 14.01
CA TYR A 9 -29.40 46.53 15.09
C TYR A 9 -30.56 45.66 14.62
N VAL A 10 -30.83 44.57 15.32
CA VAL A 10 -31.94 43.66 15.03
C VAL A 10 -32.87 43.59 16.24
N GLY A 11 -34.18 43.49 15.99
CA GLY A 11 -35.13 43.15 17.04
C GLY A 11 -34.87 41.74 17.59
N GLN A 12 -35.46 41.42 18.75
CA GLN A 12 -35.17 40.17 19.47
C GLN A 12 -35.34 38.90 18.61
N LEU A 13 -36.40 38.82 17.81
CA LEU A 13 -36.62 37.74 16.83
C LEU A 13 -35.47 37.59 15.82
N GLY A 14 -34.89 38.70 15.36
CA GLY A 14 -33.75 38.69 14.43
C GLY A 14 -32.46 38.22 15.10
N ALA A 15 -32.23 38.58 16.36
CA ALA A 15 -31.10 38.11 17.15
C ALA A 15 -31.17 36.60 17.43
N ASP A 16 -32.36 36.08 17.75
CA ASP A 16 -32.60 34.66 17.99
C ASP A 16 -32.36 33.83 16.71
N THR A 17 -32.88 34.32 15.58
CA THR A 17 -32.69 33.67 14.26
C THR A 17 -31.22 33.66 13.85
N PHE A 18 -30.50 34.77 14.06
CA PHE A 18 -29.07 34.85 13.78
C PHE A 18 -28.27 33.86 14.63
N THR A 19 -28.57 33.79 15.94
CA THR A 19 -27.94 32.86 16.87
C THR A 19 -28.19 31.40 16.47
N GLN A 20 -29.42 31.06 16.08
CA GLN A 20 -29.75 29.71 15.60
C GLN A 20 -28.97 29.35 14.33
N SER A 21 -28.86 30.26 13.37
CA SER A 21 -28.07 30.05 12.16
C SER A 21 -26.59 29.85 12.49
N LEU A 22 -26.04 30.63 13.41
CA LEU A 22 -24.65 30.51 13.83
C LEU A 22 -24.39 29.13 14.47
N ASN A 23 -25.28 28.69 15.35
CA ASN A 23 -25.21 27.37 15.98
C ASN A 23 -25.30 26.23 14.95
N GLY A 24 -26.12 26.39 13.91
CA GLY A 24 -26.20 25.42 12.81
C GLY A 24 -24.90 25.33 12.01
N VAL A 25 -24.24 26.47 11.76
CA VAL A 25 -22.92 26.51 11.11
C VAL A 25 -21.87 25.84 11.99
N LEU A 26 -21.82 26.17 13.28
CA LEU A 26 -20.86 25.57 14.24
C LEU A 26 -21.04 24.05 14.34
N TYR A 27 -22.29 23.57 14.41
CA TYR A 27 -22.57 22.14 14.40
C TYR A 27 -22.04 21.45 13.14
N THR A 28 -22.19 22.10 11.99
CA THR A 28 -21.69 21.56 10.71
C THR A 28 -20.16 21.58 10.67
N GLU A 29 -19.53 22.63 11.19
CA GLU A 29 -18.07 22.71 11.33
C GLU A 29 -17.53 21.54 12.17
N ASP A 30 -18.14 21.28 13.32
CA ASP A 30 -17.73 20.17 14.20
C ASP A 30 -17.81 18.82 13.47
N GLN A 31 -18.90 18.59 12.72
CA GLN A 31 -19.05 17.36 11.92
C GLN A 31 -17.96 17.24 10.84
N ILE A 32 -17.61 18.34 10.18
CA ILE A 32 -16.51 18.37 9.21
C ILE A 32 -15.17 18.07 9.89
N GLY A 33 -14.94 18.59 11.10
CA GLY A 33 -13.76 18.28 11.91
C GLY A 33 -13.62 16.77 12.15
N PHE A 34 -14.68 16.11 12.62
CA PHE A 34 -14.67 14.65 12.81
C PHE A 34 -14.45 13.86 11.51
N MET A 35 -14.97 14.36 10.39
CA MET A 35 -14.72 13.74 9.09
C MET A 35 -13.26 13.90 8.66
N ALA A 36 -12.66 15.08 8.87
CA ALA A 36 -11.26 15.34 8.57
C ALA A 36 -10.32 14.43 9.37
N ASP A 37 -10.60 14.23 10.66
CA ASP A 37 -9.82 13.31 11.50
C ASP A 37 -9.88 11.87 10.99
N ARG A 38 -11.07 11.42 10.55
CA ARG A 38 -11.24 10.08 9.98
C ARG A 38 -10.50 9.93 8.64
N ILE A 39 -10.49 10.98 7.81
CA ILE A 39 -9.74 10.99 6.55
C ILE A 39 -8.24 10.86 6.84
N LEU A 40 -7.72 11.64 7.81
CA LEU A 40 -6.32 11.58 8.22
C LEU A 40 -5.92 10.19 8.71
N TRP A 41 -6.76 9.58 9.56
CA TRP A 41 -6.55 8.20 10.01
C TRP A 41 -6.47 7.21 8.84
N THR A 42 -7.41 7.32 7.90
CA THR A 42 -7.48 6.44 6.72
C THR A 42 -6.25 6.61 5.83
N GLN A 43 -5.77 7.84 5.64
CA GLN A 43 -4.52 8.11 4.92
C GLN A 43 -3.32 7.41 5.55
N GLY A 44 -3.22 7.42 6.88
CA GLY A 44 -2.16 6.70 7.60
C GLY A 44 -2.18 5.19 7.30
N GLN A 45 -3.36 4.57 7.34
CA GLN A 45 -3.52 3.15 7.02
C GLN A 45 -3.13 2.83 5.56
N ILE A 46 -3.47 3.71 4.62
CA ILE A 46 -3.10 3.57 3.20
C ILE A 46 -1.57 3.63 3.03
N GLY A 47 -0.88 4.52 3.75
CA GLY A 47 0.58 4.60 3.74
C GLY A 47 1.25 3.28 4.14
N GLU A 48 0.83 2.73 5.28
CA GLU A 48 1.33 1.42 5.76
C GLU A 48 1.05 0.28 4.77
N MET A 49 -0.11 0.30 4.11
CA MET A 49 -0.43 -0.67 3.06
C MET A 49 0.46 -0.50 1.83
N ALA A 50 0.76 0.73 1.43
CA ALA A 50 1.64 1.03 0.30
C ALA A 50 3.06 0.48 0.55
N ASP A 51 3.60 0.69 1.75
CA ASP A 51 4.93 0.19 2.12
C ASP A 51 5.00 -1.34 2.06
N ARG A 52 3.96 -2.02 2.56
CA ARG A 52 3.86 -3.49 2.47
C ARG A 52 3.78 -4.00 1.04
N ILE A 53 3.08 -3.29 0.16
CA ILE A 53 3.00 -3.65 -1.27
C ILE A 53 4.39 -3.54 -1.92
N VAL A 54 5.11 -2.46 -1.67
CA VAL A 54 6.48 -2.26 -2.19
C VAL A 54 7.38 -3.42 -1.74
N TYR A 55 7.38 -3.75 -0.44
CA TYR A 55 8.17 -4.86 0.08
C TYR A 55 7.88 -6.20 -0.61
N VAL A 56 6.59 -6.53 -0.81
CA VAL A 56 6.19 -7.78 -1.48
C VAL A 56 6.63 -7.81 -2.94
N ILE A 57 6.53 -6.67 -3.64
CA ILE A 57 6.98 -6.55 -5.03
C ILE A 57 8.48 -6.75 -5.12
N GLU A 58 9.28 -6.10 -4.28
CA GLU A 58 10.74 -6.24 -4.27
C GLU A 58 11.17 -7.69 -4.00
N LEU A 59 10.55 -8.33 -3.00
CA LEU A 59 10.83 -9.73 -2.69
C LEU A 59 10.46 -10.66 -3.86
N SER A 60 9.31 -10.41 -4.49
CA SER A 60 8.86 -11.18 -5.66
C SER A 60 9.83 -11.01 -6.83
N GLN A 61 10.20 -9.77 -7.17
CA GLN A 61 11.16 -9.46 -8.23
C GLN A 61 12.51 -10.14 -7.98
N PHE A 62 13.02 -10.07 -6.75
CA PHE A 62 14.27 -10.73 -6.38
C PHE A 62 14.21 -12.25 -6.58
N ASN A 63 13.10 -12.88 -6.17
CA ASN A 63 12.91 -14.32 -6.34
C ASN A 63 12.73 -14.71 -7.82
N THR A 64 12.00 -13.91 -8.60
CA THR A 64 11.84 -14.12 -10.05
C THR A 64 13.17 -14.03 -10.78
N ILE A 65 14.00 -13.03 -10.45
CA ILE A 65 15.35 -12.90 -11.00
C ILE A 65 16.17 -14.14 -10.67
N LYS A 66 16.20 -14.56 -9.40
CA LYS A 66 16.91 -15.78 -9.00
C LYS A 66 16.48 -17.00 -9.79
N ALA A 67 15.16 -17.19 -9.97
CA ALA A 67 14.64 -18.35 -10.69
C ALA A 67 14.98 -18.33 -12.18
N MET A 68 14.94 -17.15 -12.80
CA MET A 68 15.27 -16.95 -14.21
C MET A 68 16.75 -17.23 -14.51
N TYR A 69 17.63 -17.01 -13.53
CA TYR A 69 19.07 -17.28 -13.63
C TYR A 69 19.49 -18.60 -12.99
N MET A 70 18.63 -19.61 -12.95
CA MET A 70 19.03 -20.98 -12.61
C MET A 70 19.33 -21.78 -13.88
N VAL A 71 20.50 -22.42 -13.93
CA VAL A 71 20.83 -23.42 -14.96
C VAL A 71 20.59 -24.81 -14.39
N MET A 72 19.84 -25.60 -15.15
CA MET A 72 19.61 -27.01 -14.85
C MET A 72 20.53 -27.88 -15.70
N SER A 73 21.23 -28.79 -15.05
CA SER A 73 22.01 -29.85 -15.70
C SER A 73 21.45 -31.22 -15.32
N ILE A 74 21.45 -32.14 -16.28
CA ILE A 74 20.99 -33.53 -16.10
C ILE A 74 22.15 -34.45 -16.46
N SER A 75 22.50 -35.37 -15.54
CA SER A 75 23.58 -36.34 -15.73
C SER A 75 23.05 -37.75 -15.50
N PHE A 76 23.28 -38.65 -16.45
CA PHE A 76 22.90 -40.06 -16.33
C PHE A 76 23.86 -40.80 -15.37
N LEU A 77 23.30 -41.55 -14.42
CA LEU A 77 24.05 -42.25 -13.37
C LEU A 77 23.99 -43.79 -13.47
N GLY A 78 23.32 -44.33 -14.50
CA GLY A 78 23.16 -45.79 -14.67
C GLY A 78 21.74 -46.28 -14.34
N PHE A 79 21.59 -47.58 -14.14
CA PHE A 79 20.30 -48.21 -13.80
C PHE A 79 20.31 -48.65 -12.34
N ASP A 80 19.21 -48.41 -11.62
CA ASP A 80 19.09 -48.78 -10.21
C ASP A 80 18.48 -50.18 -10.06
N SER A 81 19.30 -51.14 -9.65
CA SER A 81 18.87 -52.53 -9.44
C SER A 81 17.91 -52.70 -8.26
N THR A 82 17.79 -51.69 -7.39
CA THR A 82 16.82 -51.69 -6.29
C THR A 82 15.45 -51.14 -6.71
N MET A 83 15.39 -50.46 -7.87
CA MET A 83 14.16 -49.90 -8.44
C MET A 83 13.86 -50.51 -9.81
N ASN A 84 13.81 -51.85 -9.89
CA ASN A 84 13.44 -52.59 -11.10
C ASN A 84 14.21 -52.15 -12.37
N ASN A 85 15.52 -51.90 -12.22
CA ASN A 85 16.41 -51.45 -13.30
C ASN A 85 15.95 -50.16 -13.99
N MET A 86 15.34 -49.23 -13.27
CA MET A 86 15.00 -47.91 -13.82
C MET A 86 16.26 -47.04 -14.03
N SER A 87 16.26 -46.23 -15.09
CA SER A 87 17.31 -45.24 -15.37
C SER A 87 17.39 -44.18 -14.27
N LYS A 88 18.57 -43.99 -13.70
CA LYS A 88 18.88 -43.00 -12.67
C LYS A 88 19.55 -41.79 -13.29
N TYR A 89 19.08 -40.61 -12.92
CA TYR A 89 19.66 -39.33 -13.33
C TYR A 89 19.92 -38.47 -12.10
N ALA A 90 21.02 -37.72 -12.09
CA ALA A 90 21.22 -36.59 -11.19
C ALA A 90 20.75 -35.31 -11.90
N ILE A 91 19.98 -34.51 -11.18
CA ILE A 91 19.59 -33.17 -11.61
C ILE A 91 20.31 -32.20 -10.69
N THR A 92 21.10 -31.30 -11.25
CA THR A 92 21.76 -30.22 -10.50
C THR A 92 21.22 -28.90 -10.99
N VAL A 93 20.85 -28.03 -10.04
CA VAL A 93 20.35 -26.68 -10.31
C VAL A 93 21.28 -25.70 -9.64
N ASP A 94 22.01 -24.93 -10.44
CA ASP A 94 23.00 -23.98 -9.97
C ASP A 94 22.61 -22.55 -10.35
N PRO A 95 22.85 -21.56 -9.48
CA PRO A 95 22.72 -20.16 -9.86
C PRO A 95 23.77 -19.81 -10.92
N VAL A 96 23.35 -19.08 -11.95
CA VAL A 96 24.24 -18.56 -12.98
C VAL A 96 24.98 -17.35 -12.43
N ASN A 97 26.29 -17.48 -12.23
CA ASN A 97 27.15 -16.42 -11.71
C ASN A 97 27.46 -15.29 -12.73
N TYR A 98 26.97 -15.36 -13.97
CA TYR A 98 27.33 -14.43 -15.04
C TYR A 98 26.12 -13.97 -15.85
N ILE A 99 25.88 -12.65 -15.85
CA ILE A 99 24.92 -11.97 -16.71
C ILE A 99 25.74 -11.23 -17.77
N PRO A 100 25.74 -11.64 -19.05
CA PRO A 100 26.62 -11.07 -20.07
C PRO A 100 26.36 -9.59 -20.43
N TRP A 101 25.34 -8.96 -19.85
CA TRP A 101 24.88 -7.61 -20.20
C TRP A 101 24.41 -6.76 -19.00
N LEU A 102 24.80 -7.13 -17.78
CA LEU A 102 24.83 -6.24 -16.60
C LEU A 102 26.28 -5.97 -16.24
#